data_AF-A0A968Q854-F1
#
_entry.id   AF-A0A968Q854-F1
#
_cell.length_a   1.000
_cell.length_b   1.000
_cell.length_c   1.000
_cell.angle_alpha   90.00
_cell.angle_beta   90.00
_cell.angle_gamma   90.00
#
_symmetry.space_group_name_H-M   'P 1'
#
loop_
_entity.id
_entity.type
_entity.pdbx_description
1 polymer ?
#
loop_
_entity_poly.entity_id
_entity_poly.type
_entity_poly.pdbx_seq_one_letter_code
_entity_poly.pdbx_strand_id
1 'polypeptide(L)'
;MTWHTYKLDEIAQELVLDALKRSKDSLNQSYKMRTTVAFGLERFWGEHVRLLSKDKNEEQQKGWYWHDTWKVFRKTMQDSHIYLPKPLKKGGKPEELKQIAGQFWGSAPIKVGETEVFLTLEDRRIAQAVLTQLCDCLVWWTQRYKP
;
A
#
# COMPACT_ATOMS: atom_id res chain seq x y z
N MET A 1 11.33 16.77 21.92
CA MET A 1 10.70 16.07 20.79
C MET A 1 11.72 15.95 19.69
N THR A 2 12.26 14.75 19.47
CA THR A 2 13.19 14.49 18.37
C THR A 2 12.35 14.23 17.12
N TRP A 3 12.58 14.97 16.04
CA TRP A 3 11.90 14.76 14.78
C TRP A 3 12.31 13.40 14.20
N HIS A 4 11.36 12.48 14.04
CA HIS A 4 11.59 11.19 13.40
C HIS A 4 11.04 11.24 11.97
N THR A 5 11.92 11.13 10.97
CA THR A 5 11.49 10.99 9.57
C THR A 5 10.93 9.58 9.35
N TYR A 6 9.92 9.44 8.51
CA TYR A 6 9.33 8.14 8.15
C TYR A 6 10.26 7.19 7.37
N LYS A 7 11.50 7.62 7.07
CA LYS A 7 12.49 6.86 6.29
C LYS A 7 11.94 6.26 4.98
N LEU A 8 11.04 6.99 4.31
CA LEU A 8 10.33 6.50 3.12
C LEU A 8 11.26 6.08 1.99
N ASP A 9 12.43 6.73 1.87
CA ASP A 9 13.41 6.43 0.84
C ASP A 9 14.09 5.06 1.06
N GLU A 10 14.50 4.77 2.30
CA GLU A 10 15.06 3.46 2.71
C GLU A 10 14.01 2.35 2.50
N ILE A 11 12.78 2.60 2.94
CA ILE A 11 11.64 1.69 2.73
C ILE A 11 11.40 1.42 1.24
N ALA A 12 11.41 2.47 0.42
CA ALA A 12 11.20 2.33 -1.01
C ALA A 12 12.32 1.52 -1.67
N GLN A 13 13.57 1.75 -1.28
CA GLN A 13 14.72 1.01 -1.79
C GLN A 13 14.57 -0.49 -1.52
N GLU A 14 14.25 -0.87 -0.27
CA GLU A 14 14.03 -2.26 0.13
C GLU A 14 12.89 -2.91 -0.67
N LEU A 15 11.75 -2.23 -0.77
CA LEU A 15 10.58 -2.71 -1.52
C LEU A 15 10.90 -2.96 -3.00
N VAL A 16 11.65 -2.04 -3.64
CA VAL A 16 12.05 -2.20 -5.05
C VAL A 16 13.04 -3.35 -5.21
N LEU A 17 14.02 -3.50 -4.31
CA LEU A 17 14.96 -4.62 -4.35
C LEU A 17 14.26 -5.96 -4.17
N ASP A 18 13.31 -6.06 -3.24
CA ASP A 18 12.55 -7.29 -3.04
C ASP A 18 11.61 -7.60 -4.20
N ALA A 19 11.00 -6.59 -4.82
CA ALA A 19 10.24 -6.75 -6.05
C ALA A 19 11.14 -7.23 -7.21
N LEU A 20 12.34 -6.66 -7.34
CA LEU A 20 13.33 -7.05 -8.35
C LEU A 20 13.76 -8.51 -8.20
N LYS A 21 14.03 -8.96 -6.96
CA LYS A 21 14.38 -10.37 -6.67
C LYS A 21 13.28 -11.34 -7.08
N ARG A 22 12.01 -10.95 -6.99
CA ARG A 22 10.85 -11.79 -7.37
C ARG A 22 10.60 -11.79 -8.87
N SER A 23 10.53 -10.60 -9.46
CA SER A 23 10.24 -10.43 -10.88
C SER A 23 10.65 -9.04 -11.34
N LYS A 24 11.60 -8.97 -12.27
CA LYS A 24 12.02 -7.71 -12.91
C LYS A 24 10.84 -6.96 -13.55
N ASP A 25 9.87 -7.68 -14.10
CA ASP A 25 8.69 -7.10 -14.75
C ASP A 25 7.73 -6.43 -13.76
N SER A 26 7.81 -6.81 -12.48
CA SER A 26 7.02 -6.18 -11.42
C SER A 26 7.46 -4.74 -11.13
N LEU A 27 8.70 -4.36 -11.45
CA LEU A 27 9.20 -3.01 -11.21
C LEU A 27 8.40 -1.93 -11.96
N ASN A 28 7.83 -2.25 -13.12
CA ASN A 28 6.95 -1.34 -13.86
C ASN A 28 5.69 -0.93 -13.07
N GLN A 29 5.35 -1.66 -11.99
CA GLN A 29 4.23 -1.29 -11.14
C GLN A 29 4.48 -0.01 -10.35
N SER A 30 5.72 0.41 -10.08
CA SER A 30 5.97 1.65 -9.32
C SER A 30 5.39 2.90 -10.02
N TYR A 31 5.49 2.97 -11.35
CA TYR A 31 4.84 4.02 -12.14
C TYR A 31 3.31 3.96 -12.03
N LYS A 32 2.75 2.75 -12.02
CA LYS A 32 1.30 2.56 -11.83
C LYS A 32 0.87 2.96 -10.42
N MET A 33 1.65 2.62 -9.39
CA MET A 33 1.45 3.05 -8.00
C MET A 33 1.38 4.58 -7.91
N ARG A 34 2.34 5.28 -8.51
CA ARG A 34 2.35 6.75 -8.58
C ARG A 34 1.13 7.34 -9.27
N THR A 35 0.60 6.69 -10.31
CA THR A 35 -0.64 7.16 -10.94
C THR A 35 -1.89 6.82 -10.13
N THR A 36 -1.91 5.65 -9.49
CA THR A 36 -3.09 5.14 -8.79
C THR A 36 -3.33 5.86 -7.47
N VAL A 37 -2.27 6.29 -6.76
CA VAL A 37 -2.38 6.99 -5.47
C VAL A 37 -3.18 8.30 -5.58
N ALA A 38 -3.18 8.95 -6.74
CA ALA A 38 -3.98 10.15 -7.00
C ALA A 38 -5.50 9.89 -6.89
N PHE A 39 -5.94 8.66 -7.11
CA PHE A 39 -7.35 8.27 -7.02
C PHE A 39 -7.78 7.81 -5.62
N GLY A 40 -6.88 7.87 -4.63
CA GLY A 40 -7.19 7.60 -3.22
C GLY A 40 -6.75 6.23 -2.70
N LEU A 41 -6.83 6.10 -1.37
CA LEU A 41 -6.30 4.96 -0.62
C LEU A 41 -6.99 3.63 -0.97
N GLU A 42 -8.32 3.62 -1.08
CA GLU A 42 -9.08 2.41 -1.40
C GLU A 42 -8.68 1.87 -2.78
N ARG A 43 -8.54 2.75 -3.78
CA ARG A 43 -8.19 2.34 -5.14
C ARG A 43 -6.76 1.83 -5.22
N PHE A 44 -5.83 2.45 -4.49
CA PHE A 44 -4.47 1.95 -4.37
C PHE A 44 -4.45 0.55 -3.74
N TRP A 45 -5.18 0.39 -2.63
CA TRP A 45 -5.31 -0.89 -1.93
C TRP A 45 -5.98 -1.97 -2.78
N GLY A 46 -7.02 -1.65 -3.56
CA GLY A 46 -7.73 -2.63 -4.37
C GLY A 46 -6.87 -3.28 -5.46
N GLU A 47 -5.76 -2.66 -5.85
CA GLU A 47 -4.93 -3.12 -6.96
C GLU A 47 -4.19 -4.43 -6.64
N HIS A 48 -3.73 -4.66 -5.40
CA HIS A 48 -3.17 -5.97 -5.04
C HIS A 48 -4.23 -7.06 -5.12
N VAL A 49 -5.47 -6.78 -4.69
CA VAL A 49 -6.58 -7.75 -4.74
C VAL A 49 -6.84 -8.17 -6.18
N ARG A 50 -6.93 -7.18 -7.09
CA ARG A 50 -7.17 -7.38 -8.53
C ARG A 50 -6.06 -8.18 -9.21
N LEU A 51 -4.81 -7.97 -8.82
CA LEU A 51 -3.66 -8.66 -9.41
C LEU A 51 -3.48 -10.08 -8.85
N LEU A 52 -3.69 -10.26 -7.54
CA LEU A 52 -3.62 -11.56 -6.88
C LEU A 52 -4.79 -12.49 -7.22
N SER A 53 -5.92 -11.95 -7.70
CA SER A 53 -7.05 -12.77 -8.18
C SER A 53 -6.83 -13.36 -9.57
N LYS A 54 -5.75 -13.01 -10.27
CA LYS A 54 -5.43 -13.55 -11.60
C LYS A 54 -4.68 -14.88 -11.49
N ASP A 55 -4.88 -15.76 -12.46
CA ASP A 55 -4.24 -17.09 -12.49
C ASP A 55 -2.78 -17.06 -12.95
N LYS A 56 -2.37 -16.00 -13.68
CA LYS A 56 -1.01 -15.88 -14.21
C LYS A 56 -0.02 -15.50 -13.09
N ASN A 57 1.02 -16.33 -12.90
CA ASN A 57 2.06 -16.11 -11.90
C ASN A 57 2.71 -14.71 -12.01
N GLU A 58 3.01 -14.25 -13.23
CA GLU A 58 3.58 -12.90 -13.46
C GLU A 58 2.72 -11.76 -12.91
N GLU A 59 1.39 -11.89 -13.03
CA GLU A 59 0.45 -10.89 -12.50
C GLU A 59 0.36 -10.98 -10.97
N GLN A 60 0.44 -12.19 -10.42
CA GLN A 60 0.50 -12.38 -8.97
C GLN A 60 1.78 -11.78 -8.38
N GLN A 61 2.93 -11.90 -9.04
CA GLN A 61 4.17 -11.24 -8.60
C GLN A 61 4.03 -9.72 -8.56
N LYS A 62 3.36 -9.13 -9.55
CA LYS A 62 2.99 -7.71 -9.52
C LYS A 62 2.09 -7.43 -8.33
N GLY A 63 1.06 -8.24 -8.10
CA GLY A 63 0.14 -8.11 -6.97
C GLY A 63 0.83 -8.16 -5.61
N TRP A 64 1.81 -9.05 -5.43
CA TRP A 64 2.62 -9.14 -4.22
C TRP A 64 3.44 -7.89 -3.96
N TYR A 65 3.91 -7.21 -5.00
CA TYR A 65 4.60 -5.93 -4.84
C TYR A 65 3.64 -4.85 -4.29
N TRP A 66 2.42 -4.73 -4.83
CA TRP A 66 1.40 -3.83 -4.27
C TRP A 66 1.01 -4.20 -2.84
N HIS A 67 0.84 -5.49 -2.57
CA HIS A 67 0.52 -6.01 -1.24
C HIS A 67 1.58 -5.61 -0.21
N ASP A 68 2.86 -5.80 -0.54
CA ASP A 68 3.96 -5.52 0.40
C ASP A 68 4.20 -4.04 0.57
N THR A 69 4.08 -3.25 -0.50
CA THR A 69 4.07 -1.78 -0.38
C THR A 69 2.99 -1.32 0.57
N TRP A 70 1.76 -1.81 0.44
CA TRP A 70 0.68 -1.46 1.36
C TRP A 70 0.95 -1.93 2.80
N LYS A 71 1.46 -3.15 2.96
CA LYS A 71 1.80 -3.73 4.26
C LYS A 71 2.82 -2.89 5.01
N VAL A 72 3.90 -2.48 4.32
CA VAL A 72 4.95 -1.65 4.92
C VAL A 72 4.44 -0.24 5.17
N PHE A 73 3.76 0.37 4.21
CA PHE A 73 3.13 1.68 4.37
C PHE A 73 2.20 1.73 5.58
N ARG A 74 1.33 0.73 5.74
CA ARG A 74 0.48 0.57 6.93
C ARG A 74 1.30 0.58 8.21
N LYS A 75 2.41 -0.16 8.27
CA LYS A 75 3.28 -0.21 9.45
C LYS A 75 3.86 1.18 9.76
N THR A 76 4.34 1.89 8.74
CA THR A 76 4.86 3.27 8.89
C THR A 76 3.81 4.24 9.43
N MET A 77 2.56 4.13 8.99
CA MET A 77 1.47 4.99 9.47
C MET A 77 1.07 4.70 10.92
N GLN A 78 1.26 3.45 11.39
CA GLN A 78 0.96 3.07 12.77
C GLN A 78 1.86 3.79 13.78
N ASP A 79 3.09 4.16 13.40
CA ASP A 79 4.00 4.93 14.26
C ASP A 79 3.45 6.33 14.57
N SER A 80 2.54 6.83 13.72
CA SER A 80 1.80 8.09 13.89
C SER A 80 0.35 7.88 14.31
N HIS A 81 0.02 6.70 14.84
CA HIS A 81 -1.31 6.32 15.29
C HIS A 81 -2.41 6.35 14.21
N ILE A 82 -2.02 6.35 12.92
CA ILE A 82 -2.96 6.25 11.80
C ILE A 82 -3.06 4.78 11.39
N TYR A 83 -4.24 4.19 11.61
CA TYR A 83 -4.47 2.77 11.35
C TYR A 83 -5.16 2.56 10.01
N LEU A 84 -4.55 1.74 9.15
CA LEU A 84 -5.08 1.42 7.82
C LEU A 84 -5.55 -0.03 7.72
N PRO A 85 -6.49 -0.34 6.81
CA PRO A 85 -6.96 -1.71 6.55
C PRO A 85 -5.82 -2.67 6.20
N LYS A 86 -5.94 -3.93 6.62
CA LYS A 86 -4.95 -4.96 6.30
C LYS A 86 -5.05 -5.36 4.81
N PRO A 87 -3.94 -5.69 4.14
CA PRO A 87 -4.01 -6.25 2.80
C PRO A 87 -4.55 -7.68 2.85
N LEU A 88 -5.12 -8.14 1.73
CA LEU A 88 -5.63 -9.50 1.55
C LEU A 88 -4.59 -10.37 0.84
N LYS A 89 -4.47 -11.63 1.27
CA LYS A 89 -3.52 -12.58 0.68
C LYS A 89 -3.98 -13.19 -0.65
N LYS A 90 -5.29 -13.20 -0.90
CA LYS A 90 -5.93 -13.69 -2.13
C LYS A 90 -7.28 -12.99 -2.26
N GLY A 91 -7.86 -12.94 -3.47
CA GLY A 91 -9.11 -12.24 -3.77
C GLY A 91 -10.15 -12.28 -2.65
N GLY A 92 -10.71 -11.12 -2.30
CA GLY A 92 -11.67 -10.97 -1.21
C GLY A 92 -13.10 -11.32 -1.62
N LYS A 93 -13.89 -11.82 -0.67
CA LYS A 93 -15.34 -12.02 -0.88
C LYS A 93 -16.03 -10.65 -0.96
N PRO A 94 -17.15 -10.51 -1.69
CA PRO A 94 -17.86 -9.22 -1.80
C PRO A 94 -18.16 -8.54 -0.45
N GLU A 95 -18.59 -9.31 0.55
CA GLU A 95 -18.87 -8.78 1.89
C GLU A 95 -17.61 -8.26 2.61
N GLU A 96 -16.49 -8.95 2.48
CA GLU A 96 -15.20 -8.53 3.04
C GLU A 96 -14.70 -7.25 2.36
N LEU A 97 -14.84 -7.17 1.03
CA LEU A 97 -14.48 -5.97 0.26
C LEU A 97 -15.35 -4.77 0.68
N LYS A 98 -16.65 -4.98 0.88
CA LYS A 98 -17.58 -3.94 1.35
C LYS A 98 -17.23 -3.48 2.76
N GLN A 99 -16.84 -4.39 3.65
CA GLN A 99 -16.38 -4.04 4.99
C GLN A 99 -15.11 -3.20 4.95
N ILE A 100 -14.13 -3.58 4.13
CA ILE A 100 -12.85 -2.86 3.99
C ILE A 100 -13.07 -1.48 3.34
N ALA A 101 -13.96 -1.39 2.34
CA ALA A 101 -14.37 -0.09 1.80
C ALA A 101 -14.96 0.79 2.91
N GLY A 102 -15.83 0.24 3.76
CA GLY A 102 -16.35 0.96 4.92
C GLY A 102 -15.27 1.50 5.86
N GLN A 103 -14.16 0.76 6.03
CA GLN A 103 -13.01 1.21 6.82
C GLN A 103 -12.31 2.40 6.18
N PHE A 104 -12.14 2.41 4.85
CA PHE A 104 -11.57 3.56 4.12
C PHE A 104 -12.45 4.79 4.14
N TRP A 105 -13.77 4.63 4.27
CA TRP A 105 -14.71 5.75 4.29
C TRP A 105 -15.13 6.17 5.71
N GLY A 106 -14.61 5.51 6.75
CA GLY A 106 -14.92 5.80 8.15
C GLY A 106 -16.30 5.33 8.59
N SER A 107 -16.97 4.48 7.82
CA SER A 107 -18.28 3.89 8.15
C SER A 107 -18.17 2.51 8.79
N ALA A 108 -16.98 1.91 8.81
CA ALA A 108 -16.69 0.68 9.54
C ALA A 108 -15.40 0.84 10.37
N PRO A 109 -15.32 0.22 11.56
CA PRO A 109 -14.13 0.30 12.40
C PRO A 109 -13.00 -0.60 11.88
N ILE A 110 -11.77 -0.17 12.18
CA ILE A 110 -10.55 -0.97 12.04
C ILE A 110 -10.19 -1.50 13.43
N LYS A 111 -10.09 -2.82 13.56
CA LYS A 111 -9.70 -3.47 14.82
C LYS A 111 -8.19 -3.36 15.05
N VAL A 112 -7.82 -2.80 16.19
CA VAL A 112 -6.44 -2.63 16.68
C VAL A 112 -6.36 -3.27 18.06
N GLY A 113 -5.97 -4.54 18.11
CA GLY A 113 -6.05 -5.32 19.35
C GLY A 113 -7.51 -5.46 19.79
N GLU A 114 -7.81 -5.01 21.01
CA GLU A 114 -9.17 -4.99 21.59
C GLU A 114 -9.93 -3.69 21.28
N THR A 115 -9.29 -2.70 20.66
CA THR A 115 -9.87 -1.38 20.37
C THR A 115 -10.36 -1.28 18.93
N GLU A 116 -11.39 -0.49 18.71
CA GLU A 116 -11.91 -0.13 17.40
C GLU A 116 -11.60 1.34 17.10
N VAL A 117 -10.98 1.58 15.94
CA VAL A 117 -10.58 2.93 15.49
C VAL A 117 -11.23 3.22 14.15
N PHE A 118 -11.71 4.45 13.96
CA PHE A 118 -12.26 4.92 12.70
C PHE A 118 -11.24 5.79 11.98
N LEU A 119 -11.09 5.55 10.68
CA LEU A 119 -10.20 6.34 9.85
C LEU A 119 -10.87 7.67 9.50
N THR A 120 -10.36 8.78 10.04
CA THR A 120 -10.96 10.10 9.86
C THR A 120 -10.65 10.68 8.47
N LEU A 121 -11.28 11.81 8.10
CA LEU A 121 -10.91 12.52 6.87
C LEU A 121 -9.47 13.05 6.91
N GLU A 122 -9.02 13.52 8.07
CA GLU A 122 -7.68 14.04 8.27
C GLU A 122 -6.63 12.94 8.11
N ASP A 123 -6.84 11.79 8.76
CA ASP A 123 -5.95 10.62 8.64
C ASP A 123 -5.80 10.19 7.18
N ARG A 124 -6.90 10.21 6.41
CA ARG A 124 -6.89 9.84 4.99
C ARG A 124 -6.05 10.78 4.15
N ARG A 125 -6.16 12.09 4.41
CA ARG A 125 -5.37 13.11 3.71
C ARG A 125 -3.88 12.96 4.03
N ILE A 126 -3.54 12.76 5.30
CA ILE A 126 -2.16 12.54 5.74
C ILE A 126 -1.61 11.26 5.10
N ALA A 127 -2.33 10.14 5.24
CA ALA A 127 -1.94 8.87 4.64
C ALA A 127 -1.77 8.96 3.13
N GLN A 128 -2.68 9.64 2.41
CA GLN A 128 -2.55 9.81 0.96
C GLN A 128 -1.31 10.64 0.58
N ALA A 129 -1.00 11.70 1.33
CA ALA A 129 0.20 12.50 1.10
C ALA A 129 1.48 11.68 1.33
N VAL A 130 1.57 10.93 2.43
CA VAL A 130 2.71 10.06 2.74
C VAL A 130 2.86 8.95 1.70
N LEU A 131 1.75 8.33 1.29
CA LEU A 131 1.77 7.29 0.25
C LEU A 131 2.21 7.85 -1.10
N THR A 132 1.82 9.09 -1.42
CA THR A 132 2.25 9.76 -2.66
C THR A 132 3.77 9.93 -2.67
N GLN A 133 4.33 10.44 -1.57
CA GLN A 133 5.78 10.57 -1.41
C GLN A 133 6.50 9.22 -1.49
N LEU A 134 5.94 8.17 -0.86
CA LEU A 134 6.47 6.81 -0.97
C LEU A 134 6.48 6.32 -2.42
N CYS A 135 5.41 6.56 -3.18
CA CYS A 135 5.33 6.19 -4.60
C CYS A 135 6.39 6.91 -5.45
N ASP A 136 6.68 8.17 -5.16
CA ASP A 136 7.73 8.91 -5.85
C ASP A 136 9.12 8.33 -5.55
N CYS A 137 9.40 7.99 -4.29
CA CYS A 137 10.62 7.26 -3.92
C CYS A 137 10.72 5.89 -4.61
N LEU A 138 9.63 5.13 -4.71
CA LEU A 138 9.60 3.84 -5.41
C LEU A 138 9.96 3.99 -6.89
N VAL A 139 9.42 5.02 -7.56
CA VAL A 139 9.74 5.31 -8.97
C VAL A 139 11.22 5.67 -9.14
N TRP A 140 11.77 6.50 -8.24
CA TRP A 140 13.18 6.88 -8.27
C TRP A 140 14.11 5.67 -8.19
N TRP A 141 13.91 4.78 -7.20
CA TRP A 141 14.72 3.57 -7.05
C TRP A 141 14.49 2.58 -8.19
N THR A 142 13.26 2.48 -8.70
CA THR A 142 12.96 1.66 -9.88
C THR A 142 13.78 2.10 -11.09
N GLN A 143 13.93 3.40 -11.33
CA GLN A 143 14.74 3.93 -12.43
C GLN A 143 16.23 3.59 -12.30
N ARG A 144 16.74 3.43 -11.07
CA ARG A 144 18.15 3.09 -10.84
C ARG A 144 18.46 1.61 -10.92
N TYR A 145 17.50 0.76 -10.59
CA TYR A 145 17.70 -0.69 -10.64
C TYR A 145 17.20 -1.35 -11.92
N LYS A 146 16.50 -0.59 -12.78
CA LYS A 146 16.27 -1.02 -14.16
C LYS A 146 17.56 -0.83 -14.97
N PRO A 147 18.15 -1.89 -15.53
CA PRO A 147 19.22 -1.78 -16.50
C PRO A 147 18.72 -1.23 -17.84
#